data_AF-A0A2E2ST24-F1
#
_entry.id   AF-A0A2E2ST24-F1
#
_cell.length_a   1.000
_cell.length_b   1.000
_cell.length_c   1.000
_cell.angle_alpha   90.00
_cell.angle_beta   90.00
_cell.angle_gamma   90.00
#
_symmetry.space_group_name_H-M   'P 1'
#
loop_
_entity.id
_entity.type
_entity.pdbx_description
1 polymer ?
#
loop_
_entity_poly.entity_id
_entity_poly.type
_entity_poly.pdbx_seq_one_letter_code
_entity_poly.pdbx_strand_id
1 'polypeptide(L)'
;MLGRDLNHDQTDVGPEVIELLQAGIKHQRKTGDTLVVAPGYSPDFPHQPRPYSAMMADWLRANGATKVYELVSDHFSTFGELEIFCETYGGGSVIGFDWHLKRAKMLAEHVPGSHHWPTYLKWEPVYKPMNTFDRIMEPLKRLNARLPPTWQRRLVRLFKLLVSRRTSY
;
A
#
# COMPACT_ATOMS: atom_id res chain seq x y z
N MET A 1 -4.67 4.16 -2.24
CA MET A 1 -4.23 4.23 -0.83
C MET A 1 -3.38 3.00 -0.53
N LEU A 2 -2.30 3.12 0.25
CA LEU A 2 -1.41 1.99 0.54
C LEU A 2 -1.68 1.43 1.94
N GLY A 3 -2.19 0.21 2.07
CA GLY A 3 -2.56 -0.37 3.37
C GLY A 3 -2.46 -1.89 3.37
N ARG A 4 -2.11 -2.51 4.51
CA ARG A 4 -1.79 -3.94 4.58
C ARG A 4 -2.12 -4.65 5.88
N ASP A 5 -2.89 -3.99 6.75
CA ASP A 5 -3.21 -4.46 8.09
C ASP A 5 -4.61 -5.08 8.10
N LEU A 6 -4.73 -6.37 8.37
CA LEU A 6 -6.03 -7.00 8.66
C LEU A 6 -6.25 -7.00 10.17
N ASN A 7 -7.51 -7.01 10.58
CA ASN A 7 -7.90 -7.22 11.97
C ASN A 7 -7.45 -8.63 12.46
N HIS A 8 -7.58 -8.89 13.75
CA HIS A 8 -7.06 -10.11 14.38
C HIS A 8 -7.63 -11.42 13.80
N ASP A 9 -8.90 -11.41 13.39
CA ASP A 9 -9.57 -12.57 12.77
C ASP A 9 -9.36 -12.66 11.25
N GLN A 10 -8.66 -11.70 10.65
CA GLN A 10 -8.28 -11.64 9.24
C GLN A 10 -9.46 -11.53 8.27
N THR A 11 -10.63 -11.13 8.77
CA THR A 11 -11.85 -11.01 7.95
C THR A 11 -12.09 -9.59 7.45
N ASP A 12 -11.46 -8.58 8.07
CA ASP A 12 -11.69 -7.17 7.76
C ASP A 12 -10.45 -6.29 7.97
N VAL A 13 -10.53 -5.02 7.57
CA VAL A 13 -9.46 -4.03 7.70
C VAL A 13 -9.06 -3.81 9.16
N GLY A 14 -7.74 -3.81 9.39
CA GLY A 14 -7.12 -3.58 10.69
C GLY A 14 -6.97 -2.10 11.04
N PRO A 15 -6.62 -1.81 12.30
CA PRO A 15 -6.57 -0.44 12.83
C PRO A 15 -5.60 0.47 12.07
N GLU A 16 -4.46 -0.05 11.60
CA GLU A 16 -3.51 0.81 10.87
C GLU A 16 -4.06 1.24 9.51
N VAL A 17 -4.83 0.36 8.84
CA VAL A 17 -5.46 0.72 7.58
C VAL A 17 -6.64 1.63 7.79
N ILE A 18 -7.41 1.46 8.87
CA ILE A 18 -8.50 2.38 9.23
C ILE A 18 -7.99 3.82 9.34
N GLU A 19 -6.85 4.07 9.99
CA GLU A 19 -6.25 5.41 10.08
C GLU A 19 -6.01 6.03 8.69
N LEU A 20 -5.52 5.22 7.74
CA LEU A 20 -5.30 5.67 6.37
C LEU A 20 -6.63 5.93 5.67
N LEU A 21 -7.61 5.03 5.78
CA LEU A 21 -8.94 5.17 5.19
C LEU A 21 -9.64 6.45 5.67
N GLN A 22 -9.55 6.76 6.96
CA GLN A 22 -10.04 8.02 7.53
C GLN A 22 -9.34 9.25 6.92
N ALA A 23 -8.01 9.19 6.74
CA ALA A 23 -7.28 10.24 6.06
C ALA A 23 -7.73 10.40 4.59
N GLY A 24 -8.05 9.30 3.91
CA GLY A 24 -8.65 9.31 2.57
C GLY A 24 -10.00 10.01 2.53
N ILE A 25 -10.91 9.68 3.44
CA ILE A 25 -12.22 10.36 3.54
C ILE A 25 -12.02 11.87 3.75
N LYS A 26 -11.11 12.25 4.65
CA LYS A 26 -10.79 13.66 4.89
C LYS A 26 -10.24 14.34 3.64
N HIS A 27 -9.36 13.68 2.91
CA HIS A 27 -8.81 14.18 1.64
C HIS A 27 -9.91 14.37 0.60
N GLN A 28 -10.74 13.35 0.36
CA GLN A 28 -11.89 13.42 -0.56
C GLN A 28 -12.85 14.55 -0.20
N ARG A 29 -13.15 14.76 1.08
CA ARG A 29 -14.01 15.88 1.51
C ARG A 29 -13.40 17.24 1.19
N LYS A 30 -12.07 17.35 1.23
CA LYS A 30 -11.34 18.60 0.96
C LYS A 30 -11.22 18.88 -0.54
N THR A 31 -10.98 17.86 -1.36
CA THR A 31 -10.62 18.02 -2.78
C THR A 31 -11.73 17.63 -3.74
N GLY A 32 -12.71 16.83 -3.31
CA GLY A 32 -13.72 16.22 -4.18
C GLY A 32 -13.20 15.04 -5.00
N ASP A 33 -11.96 14.62 -4.76
CA ASP A 33 -11.28 13.54 -5.49
C ASP A 33 -11.97 12.19 -5.29
N THR A 34 -11.80 11.32 -6.27
CA THR A 34 -12.20 9.93 -6.15
C THR A 34 -11.16 9.13 -5.38
N LEU A 35 -11.61 8.34 -4.40
CA LEU A 35 -10.72 7.43 -3.67
C LEU A 35 -10.55 6.14 -4.47
N VAL A 36 -9.29 5.72 -4.64
CA VAL A 36 -8.95 4.45 -5.27
C VAL A 36 -8.22 3.56 -4.28
N VAL A 37 -8.70 2.32 -4.16
CA VAL A 37 -8.07 1.24 -3.40
C VAL A 37 -7.72 0.12 -4.38
N ALA A 38 -6.45 -0.29 -4.39
CA ALA A 38 -5.91 -1.25 -5.35
C ALA A 38 -5.30 -2.56 -4.77
N PRO A 39 -5.23 -2.82 -3.45
CA PRO A 39 -4.51 -4.00 -2.99
C PRO A 39 -5.25 -5.30 -3.31
N GLY A 40 -4.53 -6.27 -3.88
CA GLY A 40 -5.02 -7.63 -4.12
C GLY A 40 -5.13 -8.52 -2.88
N TYR A 41 -4.90 -9.82 -3.05
CA TYR A 41 -4.91 -10.81 -1.96
C TYR A 41 -3.59 -10.85 -1.20
N SER A 42 -3.65 -10.81 0.13
CA SER A 42 -2.43 -10.88 0.94
C SER A 42 -1.87 -12.31 1.01
N PRO A 43 -0.59 -12.53 0.64
CA PRO A 43 0.04 -13.85 0.79
C PRO A 43 0.27 -14.24 2.25
N ASP A 44 0.22 -13.27 3.18
CA ASP A 44 0.33 -13.54 4.61
C ASP A 44 -1.00 -14.05 5.22
N PHE A 45 -2.08 -14.00 4.43
CA PHE A 45 -3.45 -14.35 4.82
C PHE A 45 -4.13 -15.21 3.72
N PRO A 46 -3.71 -16.48 3.55
CA PRO A 46 -4.16 -17.32 2.43
C PRO A 46 -5.66 -17.67 2.46
N HIS A 47 -6.33 -17.47 3.60
CA HIS A 47 -7.77 -17.72 3.77
C HIS A 47 -8.61 -16.45 3.66
N GLN A 48 -8.03 -15.35 3.16
CA GLN A 48 -8.75 -14.10 2.98
C GLN A 48 -9.97 -14.34 2.05
N PRO A 49 -11.20 -14.01 2.48
CA PRO A 49 -12.41 -14.40 1.76
C PRO A 49 -12.63 -13.63 0.45
N ARG A 50 -11.98 -12.47 0.29
CA ARG A 50 -12.13 -11.55 -0.86
C ARG A 50 -10.90 -10.63 -0.97
N PRO A 51 -10.68 -9.93 -2.09
CA PRO A 51 -9.54 -9.01 -2.24
C PRO A 51 -9.53 -7.93 -1.15
N TYR A 52 -8.34 -7.48 -0.78
CA TYR A 52 -8.21 -6.49 0.30
C TYR A 52 -8.79 -5.13 -0.10
N SER A 53 -8.70 -4.78 -1.37
CA SER A 53 -9.33 -3.59 -1.95
C SER A 53 -10.84 -3.58 -1.76
N ALA A 54 -11.52 -4.71 -1.90
CA ALA A 54 -12.97 -4.84 -1.66
C ALA A 54 -13.33 -4.52 -0.20
N MET A 55 -12.56 -5.04 0.76
CA MET A 55 -12.74 -4.77 2.19
C MET A 55 -12.56 -3.27 2.50
N MET A 56 -11.49 -2.67 1.97
CA MET A 56 -11.24 -1.24 2.12
C MET A 56 -12.33 -0.38 1.48
N ALA A 57 -12.81 -0.76 0.29
CA ALA A 57 -13.85 -0.03 -0.43
C ALA A 57 -15.18 -0.04 0.33
N ASP A 58 -15.57 -1.18 0.88
CA ASP A 58 -16.77 -1.30 1.70
C ASP A 58 -16.67 -0.46 2.97
N TRP A 59 -15.53 -0.52 3.65
CA TRP A 59 -15.29 0.31 4.83
C TRP A 59 -15.42 1.80 4.49
N LEU A 60 -14.82 2.26 3.38
CA LEU A 60 -14.92 3.66 2.93
C LEU A 60 -16.37 4.07 2.65
N ARG A 61 -17.12 3.25 1.91
CA ARG A 61 -18.52 3.52 1.57
C ARG A 61 -19.40 3.56 2.83
N ALA A 62 -19.22 2.59 3.73
CA ALA A 62 -19.94 2.54 5.00
C ALA A 62 -19.65 3.75 5.90
N ASN A 63 -18.48 4.38 5.76
CA ASN A 63 -18.06 5.55 6.53
C ASN A 63 -18.25 6.89 5.78
N GLY A 64 -19.08 6.90 4.73
CA GLY A 64 -19.52 8.12 4.06
C GLY A 64 -18.58 8.67 3.00
N ALA A 65 -17.67 7.84 2.45
CA ALA A 65 -17.00 8.17 1.20
C ALA A 65 -18.00 8.09 0.03
N THR A 66 -18.02 9.10 -0.82
CA THR A 66 -19.03 9.23 -1.89
C THR A 66 -18.54 8.77 -3.26
N LYS A 67 -17.22 8.77 -3.49
CA LYS A 67 -16.60 8.28 -4.73
C LYS A 67 -15.48 7.31 -4.39
N VAL A 68 -15.73 6.02 -4.57
CA VAL A 68 -14.76 4.96 -4.26
C VAL A 68 -14.68 3.97 -5.43
N TYR A 69 -13.51 3.90 -6.07
CA TYR A 69 -13.19 2.86 -7.05
C TYR A 69 -12.29 1.79 -6.44
N GLU A 70 -12.60 0.56 -6.83
CA GLU A 70 -11.85 -0.62 -6.48
C GLU A 70 -11.05 -1.08 -7.71
N LEU A 71 -9.76 -1.32 -7.48
CA LEU A 71 -8.88 -2.05 -8.38
C LEU A 71 -8.36 -3.27 -7.60
N VAL A 72 -7.95 -4.32 -8.32
CA VAL A 72 -7.37 -5.51 -7.71
C VAL A 72 -6.02 -5.75 -8.36
N SER A 73 -4.94 -5.52 -7.62
CA SER A 73 -3.60 -5.83 -8.11
C SER A 73 -3.34 -7.33 -8.13
N ASP A 74 -2.72 -7.83 -9.20
CA ASP A 74 -2.28 -9.24 -9.31
C ASP A 74 -1.17 -9.57 -8.31
N HIS A 75 -0.46 -8.54 -7.86
CA HIS A 75 0.61 -8.64 -6.90
C HIS A 75 0.32 -7.72 -5.72
N PHE A 76 0.05 -8.32 -4.58
CA PHE A 76 -0.09 -7.61 -3.32
C PHE A 76 1.28 -7.10 -2.91
N SER A 77 1.57 -5.84 -3.24
CA SER A 77 2.81 -5.12 -2.96
C SER A 77 2.60 -3.66 -3.37
N THR A 78 3.35 -2.75 -2.77
CA THR A 78 3.33 -1.33 -3.16
C THR A 78 3.61 -1.14 -4.67
N PHE A 79 4.44 -2.01 -5.25
CA PHE A 79 4.71 -2.03 -6.68
C PHE A 79 3.44 -2.32 -7.50
N GLY A 80 2.80 -3.47 -7.28
CA GLY A 80 1.63 -3.89 -8.06
C GLY A 80 0.42 -2.97 -7.85
N GLU A 81 0.28 -2.40 -6.65
CA GLU A 81 -0.76 -1.40 -6.36
C GLU A 81 -0.55 -0.09 -7.13
N LEU A 82 0.68 0.38 -7.25
CA LEU A 82 1.00 1.59 -8.01
C LEU A 82 0.93 1.34 -9.51
N GLU A 83 1.34 0.16 -9.97
CA GLU A 83 1.32 -0.23 -11.39
C GLU A 83 -0.10 -0.14 -11.95
N ILE A 84 -1.04 -0.91 -11.37
CA ILE A 84 -2.43 -0.91 -11.83
C ILE A 84 -3.09 0.46 -11.72
N PHE A 85 -2.75 1.25 -10.68
CA PHE A 85 -3.27 2.60 -10.50
C PHE A 85 -2.80 3.55 -11.61
N CYS A 86 -1.49 3.56 -11.89
CA CYS A 86 -0.90 4.45 -12.89
C CYS A 86 -1.28 4.05 -14.32
N GLU A 87 -1.39 2.75 -14.62
CA GLU A 87 -1.89 2.28 -15.91
C GLU A 87 -3.34 2.70 -16.16
N THR A 88 -4.17 2.68 -15.11
CA THR A 88 -5.61 3.02 -15.23
C THR A 88 -5.86 4.52 -15.28
N TYR A 89 -5.17 5.31 -14.45
CA TYR A 89 -5.50 6.72 -14.21
C TYR A 89 -4.42 7.72 -14.64
N GLY A 90 -3.22 7.27 -14.99
CA GLY A 90 -2.11 8.13 -15.43
C GLY A 90 -1.47 9.00 -14.33
N GLY A 91 -2.01 9.03 -13.11
CA GLY A 91 -1.45 9.78 -11.98
C GLY A 91 -2.49 10.15 -10.91
N GLY A 92 -2.05 10.77 -9.81
CA GLY A 92 -2.94 11.20 -8.72
C GLY A 92 -2.26 11.31 -7.36
N SER A 93 -3.05 11.32 -6.28
CA SER A 93 -2.54 11.38 -4.91
C SER A 93 -2.43 9.99 -4.28
N VAL A 94 -1.26 9.69 -3.71
CA VAL A 94 -0.98 8.47 -2.95
C VAL A 94 -0.95 8.79 -1.47
N ILE A 95 -1.97 8.31 -0.75
CA ILE A 95 -2.09 8.42 0.70
C ILE A 95 -1.47 7.20 1.38
N GLY A 96 -0.63 7.43 2.39
CA GLY A 96 0.00 6.39 3.20
C GLY A 96 0.86 6.99 4.33
N PHE A 97 1.39 6.13 5.21
CA PHE A 97 2.27 6.61 6.28
C PHE A 97 3.56 7.22 5.71
N ASP A 98 4.05 8.32 6.30
CA ASP A 98 5.24 9.06 5.78
C ASP A 98 6.44 8.15 5.48
N TRP A 99 6.76 7.25 6.41
CA TRP A 99 7.85 6.30 6.23
C TRP A 99 7.60 5.30 5.11
N HIS A 100 6.35 4.88 4.92
CA HIS A 100 5.99 3.98 3.84
C HIS A 100 6.06 4.68 2.49
N LEU A 101 5.60 5.93 2.41
CA LEU A 101 5.65 6.73 1.18
C LEU A 101 7.08 6.98 0.71
N LYS A 102 8.04 7.13 1.63
CA LYS A 102 9.47 7.22 1.28
C LYS A 102 9.96 5.99 0.51
N ARG A 103 9.51 4.79 0.88
CA ARG A 103 9.83 3.55 0.15
C ARG A 103 9.02 3.43 -1.13
N ALA A 104 7.73 3.77 -1.09
CA ALA A 104 6.85 3.75 -2.26
C ALA A 104 7.39 4.63 -3.40
N LYS A 105 7.96 5.80 -3.08
CA LYS A 105 8.66 6.67 -4.03
C LYS A 105 9.81 5.95 -4.74
N MET A 106 10.68 5.26 -3.99
CA MET A 106 11.80 4.50 -4.56
C MET A 106 11.29 3.36 -5.46
N LEU A 107 10.22 2.67 -5.04
CA LEU A 107 9.63 1.58 -5.84
C LEU A 107 8.96 2.10 -7.12
N ALA A 108 8.33 3.27 -7.08
CA ALA A 108 7.72 3.90 -8.24
C ALA A 108 8.74 4.18 -9.35
N GLU A 109 10.00 4.48 -9.01
CA GLU A 109 11.09 4.69 -9.99
C GLU A 109 11.51 3.41 -10.74
N HIS A 110 11.17 2.22 -10.22
CA HIS A 110 11.61 0.94 -10.78
C HIS A 110 10.58 0.27 -11.71
N VAL A 111 9.43 0.89 -11.94
CA VAL A 111 8.38 0.29 -12.76
C VAL A 111 8.68 0.55 -14.25
N PRO A 112 8.66 -0.45 -15.13
CA PRO A 112 8.90 -0.23 -16.56
C PRO A 112 7.91 0.82 -17.12
N GLY A 113 8.42 1.86 -17.79
CA GLY A 113 7.59 2.97 -18.28
C GLY A 113 7.24 4.04 -17.24
N SER A 114 7.74 3.94 -16.00
CA SER A 114 7.37 4.86 -14.91
C SER A 114 8.25 6.09 -14.73
N HIS A 115 9.17 6.35 -15.66
CA HIS A 115 10.07 7.52 -15.62
C HIS A 115 9.31 8.85 -15.47
N HIS A 116 8.01 8.84 -15.72
CA HIS A 116 7.09 9.98 -15.65
C HIS A 116 6.26 10.00 -14.36
N TRP A 117 6.12 8.86 -13.66
CA TRP A 117 5.21 8.72 -12.52
C TRP A 117 5.58 9.59 -11.32
N PRO A 118 6.86 9.78 -10.94
CA PRO A 118 7.22 10.69 -9.86
C PRO A 118 6.71 12.12 -10.07
N THR A 119 6.52 12.54 -11.33
CA THR A 119 6.00 13.86 -11.71
C THR A 119 4.49 13.95 -11.58
N TYR A 120 3.77 12.83 -11.76
CA TYR A 120 2.31 12.77 -11.76
C TYR A 120 1.72 12.27 -10.44
N LEU A 121 2.56 11.76 -9.53
CA LEU A 121 2.15 11.32 -8.20
C LEU A 121 2.38 12.41 -7.15
N LYS A 122 1.30 12.81 -6.49
CA LYS A 122 1.36 13.60 -5.25
C LYS A 122 1.36 12.65 -4.07
N TRP A 123 2.16 12.95 -3.05
CA TRP A 123 2.35 12.08 -1.90
C TRP A 123 1.72 12.74 -0.68
N GLU A 124 0.70 12.10 -0.11
CA GLU A 124 -0.12 12.64 0.98
C GLU A 124 0.20 11.88 2.28
N PRO A 125 1.12 12.39 3.11
CA PRO A 125 1.60 11.67 4.28
C PRO A 125 0.56 11.67 5.41
N VAL A 126 0.38 10.48 5.99
CA VAL A 126 -0.23 10.31 7.31
C VAL A 126 0.89 10.13 8.33
N TYR A 127 0.94 10.99 9.34
CA TYR A 127 2.01 10.95 10.33
C TYR A 127 1.71 9.91 11.41
N LYS A 128 2.52 8.84 11.41
CA LYS A 128 2.56 7.84 12.47
C LYS A 128 4.01 7.51 12.79
N PRO A 129 4.45 7.56 14.06
CA PRO A 129 5.80 7.17 14.42
C PRO A 129 6.00 5.68 14.15
N MET A 130 7.16 5.32 13.59
CA MET A 130 7.54 3.90 13.47
C MET A 130 7.69 3.29 14.85
N ASN A 131 7.20 2.05 15.00
CA ASN A 131 7.53 1.21 16.15
C ASN A 131 9.03 0.83 16.13
N THR A 132 9.53 0.31 17.26
CA THR A 132 10.96 -0.01 17.43
C THR A 132 11.48 -1.02 16.40
N PHE A 133 10.68 -2.02 16.06
CA PHE A 133 11.07 -3.04 15.10
C PHE A 133 11.17 -2.47 13.68
N ASP A 134 10.18 -1.69 13.25
CA ASP A 134 10.20 -1.03 11.94
C ASP A 134 11.35 -0.03 11.83
N ARG A 135 11.73 0.66 12.91
CA ARG A 135 12.94 1.51 12.89
C ARG A 135 14.21 0.72 12.61
N ILE A 136 14.36 -0.45 13.21
CA ILE A 136 15.52 -1.34 13.00
C ILE A 136 15.50 -1.90 11.57
N MET A 137 14.32 -2.27 11.07
CA MET A 137 14.17 -2.90 9.76
C MET A 137 14.16 -1.92 8.59
N GLU A 138 13.81 -0.65 8.81
CA GLU A 138 13.64 0.35 7.76
C GLU A 138 14.87 0.52 6.86
N PRO A 139 16.12 0.61 7.37
CA PRO A 139 17.31 0.67 6.51
C PRO A 139 17.42 -0.52 5.55
N LEU A 140 17.13 -1.74 6.03
CA LEU A 140 17.13 -2.95 5.22
C LEU A 140 15.99 -2.93 4.18
N LYS A 141 14.79 -2.48 4.58
CA LYS A 141 13.64 -2.34 3.67
C LYS A 141 13.93 -1.33 2.56
N ARG A 142 14.59 -0.21 2.86
CA ARG A 142 15.03 0.79 1.87
C ARG A 142 16.10 0.26 0.94
N LEU A 143 17.10 -0.46 1.47
CA LEU A 143 18.12 -1.07 0.64
C LEU A 143 17.50 -2.06 -0.34
N ASN A 144 16.56 -2.90 0.14
CA ASN A 144 15.83 -3.82 -0.71
C ASN A 144 15.04 -3.09 -1.82
N ALA A 145 14.36 -1.98 -1.49
CA ALA A 145 13.59 -1.20 -2.46
C ALA A 145 14.41 -0.61 -3.61
N ARG A 146 15.75 -0.53 -3.47
CA ARG A 146 16.68 -0.07 -4.54
C ARG A 146 17.19 -1.20 -5.43
N LEU A 147 16.90 -2.45 -5.10
CA LEU A 147 17.34 -3.59 -5.88
C LEU A 147 16.34 -3.91 -7.00
N PRO A 148 16.76 -4.56 -8.10
CA PRO A 148 15.83 -5.01 -9.12
C PRO A 148 14.74 -5.94 -8.56
N PRO A 149 13.50 -5.95 -9.10
CA PRO A 149 12.38 -6.71 -8.55
C PRO A 149 12.67 -8.22 -8.36
N THR A 150 13.50 -8.82 -9.21
CA THR A 150 13.91 -10.23 -9.08
C THR A 150 14.74 -10.49 -7.82
N TRP A 151 15.62 -9.56 -7.46
CA TRP A 151 16.42 -9.62 -6.24
C TRP A 151 15.58 -9.34 -5.00
N GLN A 152 14.65 -8.38 -5.09
CA GLN A 152 13.71 -8.08 -4.01
C GLN A 152 12.98 -9.34 -3.56
N ARG A 153 12.35 -10.06 -4.51
CA ARG A 153 11.59 -11.30 -4.21
C ARG A 153 12.47 -12.36 -3.52
N ARG A 154 13.73 -12.51 -3.95
CA ARG A 154 14.68 -13.47 -3.35
C ARG A 154 15.03 -13.12 -1.92
N LEU A 155 15.34 -11.84 -1.66
CA LEU A 155 15.67 -11.36 -0.31
C LEU A 155 14.47 -11.45 0.64
N VAL A 156 13.26 -11.11 0.18
CA VAL A 156 12.04 -11.28 0.97
C VAL A 156 11.85 -12.76 1.37
N ARG A 157 12.02 -13.68 0.41
CA ARG A 157 11.87 -15.12 0.67
C ARG A 157 12.88 -15.61 1.70
N LEU A 158 14.14 -15.21 1.57
CA LEU A 158 15.20 -15.54 2.54
C LEU A 158 14.89 -14.97 3.93
N PHE A 159 14.44 -13.71 3.98
CA PHE A 159 14.13 -13.05 5.24
C PHE A 159 12.95 -13.69 5.97
N LYS A 160 11.89 -14.07 5.23
CA LYS A 160 10.75 -14.81 5.78
C LYS A 160 11.17 -16.16 6.38
N LEU A 161 12.14 -16.85 5.77
CA LEU A 161 12.71 -18.08 6.32
C LEU A 161 13.50 -17.84 7.61
N LEU A 162 14.19 -16.70 7.74
CA LEU A 162 15.08 -16.41 8.86
C LEU A 162 14.37 -15.81 10.08
N VAL A 163 13.33 -15.01 9.87
CA VAL A 163 12.77 -14.16 10.95
C VAL A 163 11.41 -14.63 11.47
N SER A 164 10.80 -15.69 10.90
CA SER A 164 9.51 -16.27 11.37
C SER A 164 8.44 -15.22 11.67
N ARG A 165 8.47 -14.08 10.97
CA ARG A 165 7.56 -12.96 11.19
C ARG A 165 7.05 -12.47 9.85
N ARG A 166 5.76 -12.13 9.84
CA ARG A 166 5.09 -11.43 8.74
C ARG A 166 5.87 -10.14 8.46
N THR A 167 6.60 -10.11 7.35
CA THR A 167 7.33 -8.92 6.91
C THR A 167 6.80 -8.48 5.57
N SER A 168 6.24 -7.27 5.57
CA SER A 168 5.65 -6.61 4.42
C SER A 168 6.70 -5.71 3.74
N TYR A 169 6.85 -5.89 2.43
CA TYR A 169 7.52 -4.99 1.48
C TYR A 169 6.50 -4.37 0.54
#